data_AF-A0A7X5IVR4-F1
#
_entry.id   AF-A0A7X5IVR4-F1
#
_cell.length_a   1.000
_cell.length_b   1.000
_cell.length_c   1.000
_cell.angle_alpha   90.00
_cell.angle_beta   90.00
_cell.angle_gamma   90.00
#
_symmetry.space_group_name_H-M   'P 1'
#
loop_
_entity.id
_entity.type
_entity.pdbx_description
1 polymer ?
#
loop_
_entity_poly.entity_id
_entity_poly.type
_entity_poly.pdbx_seq_one_letter_code
_entity_poly.pdbx_strand_id
1 'polypeptide(L)'
;MLREMMKPKFTGNTLTIELSDFGYKNYFVECAYHFDKHKGMYSLSMWLNRNDLEDRMKLSSKKVDTQYIPGTRETIVENICRIVHQAATAANDCGEKYIDKYVSRYEYELSCFERGNEIFEFVTRKNMLRA
;
A
#
# COMPACT_ATOMS: atom_id res chain seq x y z
N MET A 1 -19.76 -19.50 -17.88
CA MET A 1 -20.63 -19.31 -16.70
C MET A 1 -19.95 -18.71 -15.47
N LEU A 2 -18.99 -19.33 -14.75
CA LEU A 2 -18.37 -18.69 -13.56
C LEU A 2 -17.52 -17.44 -13.87
N ARG A 3 -16.61 -17.54 -14.84
CA ARG A 3 -15.71 -16.44 -15.22
C ARG A 3 -16.45 -15.21 -15.77
N GLU A 4 -17.55 -15.43 -16.47
CA GLU A 4 -18.39 -14.36 -17.04
C GLU A 4 -19.26 -13.67 -15.98
N MET A 5 -19.69 -14.42 -14.95
CA MET A 5 -20.40 -13.88 -13.79
C MET A 5 -19.44 -13.07 -12.90
N MET A 6 -18.23 -13.59 -12.63
CA MET A 6 -17.27 -12.95 -11.72
C MET A 6 -16.48 -11.81 -12.37
N LYS A 7 -16.34 -11.80 -13.70
CA LYS A 7 -15.61 -10.78 -14.48
C LYS A 7 -14.25 -10.43 -13.86
N PRO A 8 -13.35 -11.42 -13.67
CA PRO A 8 -12.08 -11.19 -12.99
C PRO A 8 -11.26 -10.14 -13.73
N LYS A 9 -10.67 -9.21 -12.96
CA LYS A 9 -9.75 -8.19 -13.49
C LYS A 9 -8.32 -8.62 -13.21
N PHE A 10 -7.55 -8.78 -14.28
CA PHE A 10 -6.11 -9.01 -14.17
C PHE A 10 -5.44 -7.65 -13.92
N THR A 11 -4.77 -7.51 -12.78
CA THR A 11 -4.08 -6.27 -12.39
C THR A 11 -2.71 -6.12 -13.05
N GLY A 12 -2.20 -7.20 -13.66
CA GLY A 12 -0.93 -7.20 -14.39
C GLY A 12 0.13 -8.04 -13.69
N ASN A 13 1.38 -7.57 -13.80
CA ASN A 13 2.51 -8.08 -13.04
C ASN A 13 2.55 -7.38 -11.68
N THR A 14 3.12 -8.06 -10.69
CA THR A 14 3.34 -7.51 -9.35
C THR A 14 4.80 -7.65 -8.96
N LEU A 15 5.35 -6.63 -8.30
CA LEU A 15 6.65 -6.69 -7.63
C LEU A 15 6.56 -6.05 -6.25
N THR A 16 7.41 -6.50 -5.33
CA THR A 16 7.49 -6.00 -3.96
C THR A 16 8.86 -5.36 -3.73
N ILE A 17 8.88 -4.22 -3.04
CA ILE A 17 10.10 -3.49 -2.68
C ILE A 17 10.09 -3.26 -1.17
N GLU A 18 11.05 -3.86 -0.48
CA GLU A 18 11.28 -3.68 0.96
C GLU A 18 11.68 -2.23 1.25
N LEU A 19 11.13 -1.65 2.32
CA LEU A 19 11.44 -0.28 2.73
C LEU A 19 12.37 -0.18 3.94
N SER A 20 12.83 -1.33 4.44
CA SER A 20 13.70 -1.42 5.62
C SER A 20 14.96 -0.57 5.47
N ASP A 21 15.57 -0.57 4.28
CA ASP A 21 16.80 0.21 3.99
C ASP A 21 16.55 1.73 3.90
N PHE A 22 15.29 2.16 3.86
CA PHE A 22 14.90 3.58 3.82
C PHE A 22 14.36 4.12 5.15
N GLY A 23 14.48 3.31 6.22
CA GLY A 23 14.07 3.67 7.58
C GLY A 23 12.66 3.22 7.98
N TYR A 24 11.97 2.44 7.12
CA TYR A 24 10.62 1.93 7.40
C TYR A 24 10.68 0.44 7.71
N LYS A 25 10.97 0.12 8.99
CA LYS A 25 11.08 -1.26 9.43
C LYS A 25 9.76 -2.02 9.29
N ASN A 26 9.82 -3.25 8.79
CA ASN A 26 8.68 -4.13 8.52
C ASN A 26 7.71 -3.64 7.44
N TYR A 27 8.03 -2.56 6.71
CA TYR A 27 7.19 -2.07 5.62
C TYR A 27 7.75 -2.46 4.25
N PHE A 28 6.85 -2.73 3.31
CA PHE A 28 7.17 -2.92 1.89
C PHE A 28 6.10 -2.28 1.00
N VAL A 29 6.48 -1.93 -0.23
CA VAL A 29 5.55 -1.47 -1.26
C VAL A 29 5.27 -2.61 -2.23
N GLU A 30 4.00 -2.98 -2.38
CA GLU A 30 3.55 -3.81 -3.49
C GLU A 30 3.18 -2.90 -4.67
N CYS A 31 3.76 -3.18 -5.83
CA CYS A 31 3.54 -2.45 -7.07
C CYS A 31 2.89 -3.38 -8.09
N ALA A 32 1.63 -3.10 -8.47
CA ALA A 32 0.97 -3.77 -9.57
C ALA A 32 1.06 -2.91 -10.84
N TYR A 33 1.52 -3.50 -11.94
CA TYR A 33 1.70 -2.79 -13.20
C TYR A 33 1.32 -3.61 -14.44
N HIS A 34 0.77 -2.94 -15.44
CA HIS A 34 0.51 -3.52 -16.76
C HIS A 34 0.58 -2.46 -17.86
N PHE A 35 0.88 -2.89 -19.08
CA PHE A 35 0.87 -2.01 -20.23
C PHE A 35 -0.56 -1.77 -20.73
N ASP A 36 -0.99 -0.52 -20.73
CA ASP A 36 -2.26 -0.07 -21.29
C ASP A 36 -2.04 0.31 -22.77
N LYS A 37 -2.50 -0.57 -23.68
CA LYS A 37 -2.33 -0.39 -25.13
C LYS A 37 -3.07 0.85 -25.65
N HIS A 38 -4.14 1.29 -25.00
CA HIS A 38 -4.89 2.47 -25.43
C HIS A 38 -4.12 3.76 -25.14
N LYS A 39 -3.32 3.76 -24.07
CA LYS A 39 -2.51 4.91 -23.67
C LYS A 39 -1.05 4.81 -24.08
N GLY A 40 -0.60 3.65 -24.54
CA GLY A 40 0.80 3.41 -24.88
C GLY A 40 1.74 3.54 -23.68
N MET A 41 1.24 3.33 -22.46
CA MET A 41 1.95 3.56 -21.20
C MET A 41 1.68 2.45 -20.19
N TYR A 42 2.54 2.31 -19.20
CA TYR A 42 2.30 1.39 -18.09
C TYR A 42 1.42 2.05 -17.04
N SER A 43 0.34 1.37 -16.70
CA SER A 43 -0.46 1.62 -15.52
C SER A 43 0.29 1.06 -14.31
N LEU A 44 0.45 1.86 -13.24
CA LEU A 44 1.10 1.50 -11.98
C LEU A 44 0.17 1.84 -10.82
N SER A 45 -0.05 0.87 -9.94
CA SER A 45 -0.75 1.05 -8.66
C SER A 45 0.15 0.55 -7.52
N MET A 46 0.15 1.25 -6.39
CA MET A 46 1.05 0.95 -5.26
C MET A 46 0.27 0.80 -3.95
N TRP A 47 0.73 -0.12 -3.10
CA TRP A 47 0.20 -0.38 -1.76
C TRP A 47 1.35 -0.47 -0.77
N LEU A 48 1.19 0.17 0.39
CA LEU A 48 2.04 0.03 1.55
C LEU A 48 1.52 -1.12 2.40
N ASN A 49 2.40 -2.04 2.71
CA ASN A 49 2.07 -3.25 3.44
C ASN A 49 3.07 -3.44 4.57
N ARG A 50 2.68 -4.23 5.56
CA ARG A 50 3.55 -4.66 6.64
C ARG A 50 3.84 -6.14 6.56
N ASN A 51 5.07 -6.54 6.84
CA ASN A 51 5.50 -7.95 6.84
C ASN A 51 5.05 -8.69 8.11
N ASP A 52 4.77 -7.97 9.19
CA ASP A 52 4.35 -8.51 10.48
C ASP A 52 2.83 -8.52 10.68
N LEU A 53 2.06 -8.02 9.72
CA LEU A 53 0.60 -7.96 9.75
C LEU A 53 0.05 -8.39 8.39
N GLU A 54 -1.03 -9.19 8.34
CA GLU A 54 -1.66 -9.61 7.07
C GLU A 54 -2.52 -8.52 6.41
N ASP A 55 -2.27 -7.24 6.70
CA ASP A 55 -3.07 -6.11 6.22
C ASP A 55 -2.30 -5.23 5.21
N ARG A 56 -3.06 -4.59 4.31
CA ARG A 56 -2.56 -3.88 3.13
C ARG A 56 -3.23 -2.53 2.98
N MET A 57 -2.44 -1.45 2.99
CA MET A 57 -2.94 -0.09 2.80
C MET A 57 -2.59 0.45 1.42
N LYS A 58 -3.59 0.93 0.67
CA LYS A 58 -3.36 1.51 -0.66
C LYS A 58 -2.68 2.88 -0.59
N LEU A 59 -1.61 3.08 -1.37
CA LEU A 59 -0.92 4.37 -1.52
C LEU A 59 -1.64 5.24 -2.57
N SER A 60 -2.82 5.76 -2.25
CA SER A 60 -3.60 6.66 -3.12
C SER A 60 -3.79 8.03 -2.47
N SER A 61 -3.25 9.08 -3.08
CA SER A 61 -3.33 10.45 -2.52
C SER A 61 -4.53 11.27 -3.04
N LYS A 62 -5.19 10.85 -4.13
CA LYS A 62 -6.14 11.74 -4.86
C LYS A 62 -7.32 11.04 -5.55
N LYS A 63 -7.87 9.93 -5.02
CA LYS A 63 -8.92 9.13 -5.70
C LYS A 63 -8.52 8.59 -7.10
N VAL A 64 -7.28 8.85 -7.54
CA VAL A 64 -6.68 8.32 -8.76
C VAL A 64 -5.73 7.23 -8.29
N ASP A 65 -6.25 6.02 -8.33
CA ASP A 65 -5.64 4.81 -7.79
C ASP A 65 -4.44 4.30 -8.60
N THR A 66 -4.16 4.93 -9.74
CA THR A 66 -3.28 4.43 -10.79
C THR A 66 -2.55 5.57 -11.48
N GLN A 67 -1.23 5.49 -11.53
CA GLN A 67 -0.36 6.40 -12.26
C GLN A 67 0.01 5.79 -13.61
N TYR A 68 0.07 6.60 -14.67
CA TYR A 68 0.59 6.16 -15.96
C TYR A 68 2.03 6.62 -16.12
N ILE A 69 2.92 5.65 -16.34
CA ILE A 69 4.35 5.89 -16.47
C ILE A 69 4.84 5.43 -17.84
N PRO A 70 5.69 6.23 -18.52
CA PRO A 70 6.32 5.82 -19.75
C PRO A 70 7.38 4.74 -19.48
N GLY A 71 7.60 3.86 -20.43
CA GLY A 71 8.61 2.83 -20.33
C GLY A 71 8.44 1.72 -21.35
N THR A 72 9.46 0.90 -21.46
CA THR A 72 9.47 -0.35 -22.23
C THR A 72 9.43 -1.54 -21.28
N ARG A 73 9.32 -2.76 -21.81
CA ARG A 73 9.35 -3.97 -20.98
C ARG A 73 10.66 -4.13 -20.22
N GLU A 74 11.75 -3.61 -20.77
CA GLU A 74 13.11 -3.68 -20.23
C GLU A 74 13.36 -2.61 -19.16
N THR A 75 12.67 -1.47 -19.24
CA THR A 75 12.92 -0.30 -18.37
C THR A 75 11.86 -0.10 -17.29
N ILE A 76 10.70 -0.75 -17.40
CA ILE A 76 9.57 -0.51 -16.49
C ILE A 76 9.90 -0.83 -15.03
N VAL A 77 10.63 -1.91 -14.77
CA VAL A 77 11.01 -2.29 -13.40
C VAL A 77 11.91 -1.24 -12.77
N GLU A 78 12.94 -0.79 -13.49
CA GLU A 78 13.84 0.27 -13.03
C GLU A 78 13.08 1.58 -12.77
N ASN A 79 12.15 1.95 -13.66
CA ASN A 79 11.31 3.14 -13.47
C ASN A 79 10.45 3.04 -12.21
N ILE A 80 9.86 1.87 -11.92
CA ILE A 80 9.10 1.63 -10.68
C ILE A 80 10.01 1.74 -9.46
N CYS A 81 11.20 1.13 -9.49
CA CYS A 81 12.19 1.23 -8.41
C CYS A 81 12.55 2.70 -8.12
N ARG A 82 12.79 3.51 -9.15
CA ARG A 82 13.07 4.95 -9.00
C ARG A 82 11.91 5.71 -8.36
N ILE A 83 10.67 5.40 -8.72
CA ILE A 83 9.48 6.01 -8.13
C ILE A 83 9.37 5.68 -6.64
N VAL A 84 9.52 4.40 -6.29
CA VAL A 84 9.47 3.96 -4.88
C VAL A 84 10.62 4.55 -4.08
N HIS A 85 11.84 4.54 -4.63
CA HIS A 85 12.99 5.18 -4.01
C HIS A 85 12.72 6.67 -3.75
N GLN A 86 12.24 7.42 -4.75
CA GLN A 86 11.91 8.83 -4.57
C GLN A 86 10.83 9.03 -3.50
N ALA A 87 9.78 8.19 -3.49
CA ALA A 87 8.73 8.26 -2.49
C ALA A 87 9.23 8.00 -1.05
N ALA A 88 10.25 7.14 -0.90
CA ALA A 88 10.84 6.74 0.37
C ALA A 88 12.00 7.65 0.85
N THR A 89 12.54 8.50 -0.02
CA THR A 89 13.76 9.28 0.26
C THR A 89 13.60 10.79 0.07
N ALA A 90 12.80 11.24 -0.90
CA ALA A 90 12.62 12.66 -1.15
C ALA A 90 11.67 13.28 -0.12
N ALA A 91 12.20 14.22 0.67
CA ALA A 91 11.43 15.04 1.59
C ALA A 91 10.94 16.33 0.91
N ASN A 92 9.77 16.81 1.33
CA ASN A 92 9.26 18.14 0.98
C ASN A 92 9.93 19.23 1.85
N ASP A 93 9.51 20.49 1.67
CA ASP A 93 10.03 21.65 2.44
C ASP A 93 9.81 21.53 3.97
N CYS A 94 8.90 20.66 4.40
CA CYS A 94 8.62 20.37 5.80
C CYS A 94 9.42 19.17 6.35
N GLY A 95 10.29 18.55 5.53
CA GLY A 95 11.04 17.36 5.91
C GLY A 95 10.25 16.05 5.82
N GLU A 96 9.00 16.08 5.35
CA GLU A 96 8.15 14.88 5.24
C GLU A 96 8.35 14.20 3.88
N LYS A 97 8.59 12.90 3.91
CA LYS A 97 8.66 12.05 2.72
C LYS A 97 7.26 11.62 2.29
N TYR A 98 7.12 11.24 1.03
CA TYR A 98 5.80 10.87 0.49
C TYR A 98 5.16 9.68 1.22
N ILE A 99 5.98 8.70 1.66
CA ILE A 99 5.51 7.50 2.37
C ILE A 99 5.11 7.80 3.82
N ASP A 100 5.69 8.82 4.46
CA ASP A 100 5.50 9.11 5.89
C ASP A 100 4.03 9.25 6.26
N LYS A 101 3.27 10.03 5.50
CA LYS A 101 1.83 10.23 5.75
C LYS A 101 1.00 8.94 5.72
N TYR A 102 1.43 7.95 4.95
CA TYR A 102 0.72 6.67 4.86
C TYR A 102 1.12 5.74 5.98
N VAL A 103 2.40 5.74 6.37
CA VAL A 103 2.87 5.04 7.57
C VAL A 103 2.17 5.59 8.80
N SER A 104 2.17 6.92 8.99
CA SER A 104 1.48 7.55 10.12
C SER A 104 -0.01 7.22 10.16
N ARG A 105 -0.67 7.19 9.00
CA ARG A 105 -2.07 6.80 8.91
C ARG A 105 -2.28 5.33 9.28
N TYR A 106 -1.42 4.44 8.79
CA TYR A 106 -1.48 3.01 9.11
C TYR A 106 -1.34 2.78 10.61
N GLU A 107 -0.30 3.36 11.22
CA GLU A 107 -0.06 3.24 12.67
C GLU A 107 -1.22 3.83 13.48
N TYR A 108 -1.80 4.95 13.03
CA TYR A 108 -2.99 5.52 13.67
C TYR A 108 -4.19 4.56 13.61
N GLU A 109 -4.50 3.99 12.45
CA GLU A 109 -5.60 3.04 12.27
C GLU A 109 -5.38 1.78 13.13
N LEU A 110 -4.15 1.25 13.18
CA LEU A 110 -3.78 0.14 14.06
C LEU A 110 -3.96 0.48 15.54
N SER A 111 -3.47 1.63 15.98
CA SER A 111 -3.61 2.06 17.38
C SER A 111 -5.07 2.23 17.80
N CYS A 112 -5.92 2.70 16.88
CA CYS A 112 -7.35 2.83 17.10
C CYS A 112 -8.03 1.47 17.23
N PHE A 113 -7.64 0.50 16.41
CA PHE A 113 -8.11 -0.88 16.51
C PHE A 113 -7.70 -1.52 17.83
N GLU A 114 -6.41 -1.46 18.19
CA GLU A 114 -5.90 -2.02 19.45
C GLU A 114 -6.63 -1.43 20.66
N ARG A 115 -6.78 -0.10 20.70
CA ARG A 115 -7.48 0.58 21.79
C ARG A 115 -8.96 0.20 21.84
N GLY A 116 -9.62 0.08 20.69
CA GLY A 116 -11.00 -0.40 20.62
C GLY A 116 -11.15 -1.82 21.15
N ASN A 117 -10.21 -2.70 20.78
CA ASN A 117 -10.19 -4.09 21.23
C ASN A 117 -9.99 -4.20 22.74
N GLU A 118 -9.08 -3.41 23.33
CA GLU A 118 -8.89 -3.35 24.80
C GLU A 118 -10.20 -3.01 25.53
N ILE A 119 -10.93 -2.00 25.04
CA ILE A 119 -12.21 -1.57 25.62
C ILE A 119 -13.25 -2.67 25.48
N PHE A 120 -13.35 -3.29 24.31
CA PHE A 120 -14.29 -4.38 24.04
C PHE A 120 -14.05 -5.58 24.96
N GLU A 121 -12.80 -6.01 25.11
CA GLU A 121 -12.39 -7.10 25.98
C GLU A 121 -12.66 -6.81 27.46
N PHE A 122 -12.44 -5.57 27.91
CA PHE A 122 -12.73 -5.15 29.27
C PHE A 122 -14.23 -5.18 29.57
N VAL A 123 -15.05 -4.66 28.66
CA VAL A 123 -16.52 -4.66 28.81
C VAL A 123 -17.06 -6.09 28.80
N THR A 124 -16.58 -6.92 27.88
CA THR A 124 -17.01 -8.32 27.76
C THR A 124 -16.66 -9.13 29.00
N ARG A 125 -15.43 -8.98 29.55
CA ARG A 125 -15.05 -9.60 30.82
C ARG A 125 -15.92 -9.14 31.99
N LYS A 126 -16.24 -7.85 32.07
CA LYS A 126 -17.16 -7.33 33.11
C LYS A 126 -18.56 -7.90 33.00
N ASN A 127 -19.06 -8.15 31.78
CA ASN A 127 -20.38 -8.72 31.57
C ASN A 127 -20.41 -10.22 31.93
N MET A 128 -19.33 -10.97 31.66
CA MET A 128 -19.21 -12.37 32.11
C MET A 128 -19.14 -12.50 33.63
N LEU A 129 -18.50 -11.55 34.33
CA LEU A 129 -18.45 -11.54 35.81
C LEU A 129 -19.78 -11.13 36.47
N ARG A 130 -20.74 -10.65 35.68
CA ARG A 130 -22.08 -10.23 36.14
C ARG A 130 -23.18 -11.24 35.79
N ALA A 131 -22.86 -12.27 35.00
CA ALA A 131 -23.76 -13.37 34.65
C ALA A 131 -23.45 -14.60 35.53
#